data_AF-A0A326U896-F1
#
_entry.id   AF-A0A326U896-F1
#
_cell.length_a   1.000
_cell.length_b   1.000
_cell.length_c   1.000
_cell.angle_alpha   90.00
_cell.angle_beta   90.00
_cell.angle_gamma   90.00
#
_symmetry.space_group_name_H-M   'P 1'
#
loop_
_entity.id
_entity.type
_entity.pdbx_description
1 polymer ?
#
loop_
_entity_poly.entity_id
_entity_poly.type
_entity_poly.pdbx_seq_one_letter_code
_entity_poly.pdbx_strand_id
1 'polypeptide(L)'
;METLKTSFENYRGVRIALCLVFLLAGGLLYWIPGGFPPWMWRSLFSMLPHLSALWEQRGPSLLYPLSGLVLLSLSVALFWFLFVFAVGWVVRCWWQLRDERRRFALELRETEQMARTMAARERAKEAPVHVAQPTRPLQHAAVSASRPSFGAATATVVQESAPLLTDIETKNSDELLDLALQHPQPIARPKTTAILPTEHIRYVVGMGLDPGLKRKNAPNEDNIFAMQGVRPGGDDSIPVGLFVVADGMGGHVQGQEASRLAIQTISDVVTPSLLHNAGENESFGDIIKDAVHRANLAIYRRNRQQADMMGTTVTTALLVGTMCYIVNVGDSRTYLYRAGKGLKQITRDHSIVARLAENGVIAPEAIYTHPKRNQIYRCLGDTATAEMDFFRVPLQVGDILLLCSDGLWEMVHDDEIERVLAATPTEAAHISARLVQAALKNGGADNIGLLVVCVLPAEEQ
;
A
#
# COMPACT_ATOMS: atom_id res chain seq x y z
N MET A 1 -0.17 -22.12 3.26
CA MET A 1 -1.57 -22.37 3.69
C MET A 1 -1.62 -23.19 4.98
N GLU A 2 -0.78 -24.22 5.14
CA GLU A 2 -0.68 -25.00 6.39
C GLU A 2 -0.17 -24.20 7.59
N THR A 3 0.76 -23.26 7.40
CA THR A 3 1.28 -22.36 8.45
C THR A 3 0.25 -21.35 8.99
N LEU A 4 -0.73 -20.97 8.17
CA LEU A 4 -1.87 -20.16 8.59
C LEU A 4 -2.89 -21.00 9.37
N LYS A 5 -3.07 -22.27 8.99
CA LYS A 5 -3.98 -23.21 9.64
C LYS A 5 -3.49 -23.58 11.04
N THR A 6 -2.19 -23.83 11.21
CA THR A 6 -1.56 -24.09 12.53
C THR A 6 -1.62 -22.86 13.44
N SER A 7 -1.40 -21.66 12.91
CA SER A 7 -1.55 -20.41 13.67
C SER A 7 -2.99 -20.16 14.11
N PHE A 8 -3.97 -20.52 13.28
CA PHE A 8 -5.39 -20.39 13.60
C PHE A 8 -5.86 -21.39 14.67
N GLU A 9 -5.37 -22.63 14.62
CA GLU A 9 -5.67 -23.67 15.62
C GLU A 9 -5.03 -23.32 16.97
N ASN A 10 -3.79 -22.81 16.97
CA ASN A 10 -3.12 -22.33 18.18
C ASN A 10 -3.89 -21.18 18.85
N TYR A 11 -4.41 -20.23 18.07
CA TYR A 11 -5.20 -19.11 18.60
C TYR A 11 -6.53 -19.56 19.22
N ARG A 12 -7.17 -20.61 18.65
CA ARG A 12 -8.37 -21.22 19.22
C ARG A 12 -8.07 -21.94 20.53
N GLY A 13 -6.94 -22.65 20.61
CA GLY A 13 -6.48 -23.32 21.84
C GLY A 13 -6.27 -22.33 22.99
N VAL A 14 -5.61 -21.20 22.71
CA VAL A 14 -5.36 -20.14 23.71
C VAL A 14 -6.68 -19.57 24.27
N ARG A 15 -7.70 -19.35 23.44
CA ARG A 15 -9.00 -18.82 23.92
C ARG A 15 -9.72 -19.80 24.84
N ILE A 16 -9.69 -21.09 24.51
CA ILE A 16 -10.30 -22.14 25.34
C ILE A 16 -9.56 -22.24 26.68
N ALA A 17 -8.23 -22.21 26.66
CA ALA A 17 -7.43 -22.20 27.87
C ALA A 17 -7.75 -20.98 28.75
N LEU A 18 -7.86 -19.78 28.16
CA LEU A 18 -8.22 -18.56 28.89
C LEU A 18 -9.62 -18.65 29.51
N CYS A 19 -10.62 -19.16 28.76
CA CYS A 19 -11.96 -19.42 29.29
C CYS A 19 -11.92 -20.35 30.50
N LEU A 20 -11.17 -21.45 30.41
CA LEU A 20 -11.06 -22.43 31.49
C LEU A 20 -10.39 -21.82 32.72
N VAL A 21 -9.35 -21.01 32.53
CA VAL A 21 -8.70 -20.28 33.63
C VAL A 21 -9.67 -19.32 34.32
N PHE A 22 -10.45 -18.54 33.58
CA PHE A 22 -11.44 -17.64 34.19
C PHE A 22 -12.59 -18.40 34.87
N LEU A 23 -13.04 -19.51 34.31
CA LEU A 23 -14.07 -20.36 34.94
C LEU A 23 -13.55 -20.99 36.24
N LEU A 24 -12.32 -21.49 36.24
CA LEU A 24 -11.69 -22.04 37.45
C LEU A 24 -11.45 -20.93 38.49
N ALA A 25 -10.93 -19.78 38.08
CA ALA A 25 -10.70 -18.65 38.98
C ALA A 25 -12.01 -18.11 39.56
N GLY A 26 -13.07 -17.98 38.76
CA GLY A 26 -14.41 -17.59 39.22
C GLY A 26 -15.04 -18.63 40.16
N GLY A 27 -14.87 -19.92 39.85
CA GLY A 27 -15.30 -21.01 40.74
C GLY A 27 -14.56 -21.00 42.07
N LEU A 28 -13.25 -20.75 42.06
CA LEU A 28 -12.43 -20.63 43.26
C LEU A 28 -12.82 -19.39 44.09
N LEU A 29 -13.05 -18.25 43.44
CA LEU A 29 -13.58 -17.02 44.06
C LEU A 29 -15.01 -17.18 44.59
N TYR A 30 -15.78 -18.13 44.08
CA TYR A 30 -17.11 -18.45 44.60
C TYR A 30 -17.02 -19.40 45.80
N TRP A 31 -16.18 -20.43 45.72
CA TRP A 31 -16.12 -21.51 46.70
C TRP A 31 -15.37 -21.12 47.99
N ILE A 32 -14.28 -20.34 47.88
CA ILE A 32 -13.45 -19.97 49.05
C ILE A 32 -14.18 -18.95 49.98
N PRO A 33 -14.81 -17.87 49.49
CA PRO A 33 -15.49 -16.89 50.33
C PRO A 33 -17.03 -17.00 50.34
N GLY A 34 -17.61 -17.97 49.64
CA GLY A 34 -19.06 -18.22 49.62
C GLY A 34 -19.87 -17.39 48.60
N GLY A 35 -19.21 -16.87 47.56
CA GLY A 35 -19.84 -16.14 46.46
C GLY A 35 -19.86 -14.61 46.61
N PHE A 36 -20.66 -13.95 45.79
CA PHE A 36 -20.92 -12.51 45.88
C PHE A 36 -22.39 -12.28 46.27
N PRO A 37 -22.70 -11.60 47.39
CA PRO A 37 -21.76 -11.08 48.39
C PRO A 37 -21.15 -12.19 49.27
N PRO A 38 -19.88 -12.09 49.70
CA PRO A 38 -19.20 -13.09 50.53
C PRO A 38 -19.96 -13.41 51.81
N TRP A 39 -19.86 -14.64 52.32
CA TRP A 39 -20.49 -15.02 53.60
C TRP A 39 -20.05 -14.14 54.77
N MET A 40 -18.81 -13.64 54.72
CA MET A 40 -18.30 -12.68 55.70
C MET A 40 -19.09 -11.37 55.76
N TRP A 41 -19.68 -10.91 54.66
CA TRP A 41 -20.52 -9.72 54.66
C TRP A 41 -21.83 -9.99 55.38
N ARG A 42 -22.43 -11.17 55.15
CA ARG A 42 -23.64 -11.59 55.88
C ARG A 42 -23.37 -11.69 57.38
N SER A 43 -22.23 -12.28 57.77
CA SER A 43 -21.80 -12.35 59.16
C SER A 43 -21.57 -10.96 59.76
N LEU A 44 -20.88 -10.07 59.06
CA LEU A 44 -20.64 -8.68 59.48
C LEU A 44 -21.97 -7.92 59.70
N PHE A 45 -22.90 -8.01 58.76
CA PHE A 45 -24.21 -7.35 58.87
C PHE A 45 -25.10 -7.98 59.95
N SER A 46 -25.01 -9.29 60.18
CA SER A 46 -25.74 -9.96 61.27
C SER A 46 -25.24 -9.57 62.67
N MET A 47 -23.97 -9.17 62.77
CA MET A 47 -23.38 -8.71 64.04
C MET A 47 -23.63 -7.24 64.35
N LEU A 48 -23.95 -6.41 63.35
CA LEU A 48 -24.19 -4.96 63.54
C LEU A 48 -25.24 -4.66 64.64
N PRO A 49 -26.41 -5.34 64.69
CA PRO A 49 -27.43 -5.08 65.70
C PRO A 49 -27.02 -5.47 67.12
N HIS A 50 -26.08 -6.41 67.25
CA HIS A 50 -25.63 -6.97 68.53
C HIS A 50 -24.32 -6.35 69.01
N LEU A 51 -23.77 -5.39 68.25
CA LEU A 51 -22.45 -4.82 68.48
C LEU A 51 -22.37 -4.05 69.80
N SER A 52 -23.44 -3.34 70.17
CA SER A 52 -23.54 -2.58 71.43
C SER A 52 -23.48 -3.49 72.66
N ALA A 53 -24.25 -4.59 72.64
CA ALA A 53 -24.25 -5.58 73.72
C ALA A 53 -22.91 -6.32 73.85
N LEU A 54 -22.26 -6.62 72.72
CA LEU A 54 -20.93 -7.26 72.70
C LEU A 54 -19.82 -6.31 73.19
N TRP A 55 -19.96 -5.01 72.93
CA TRP A 55 -19.04 -3.98 73.40
C TRP A 55 -19.08 -3.84 74.93
N GLU A 56 -20.27 -3.88 75.53
CA GLU A 56 -20.42 -3.83 76.99
C GLU A 56 -19.79 -5.05 77.69
N GLN A 57 -19.83 -6.23 77.07
CA GLN A 57 -19.28 -7.46 77.67
C GLN A 57 -17.78 -7.67 77.45
N ARG A 58 -17.23 -7.26 76.30
CA ARG A 58 -15.84 -7.56 75.92
C ARG A 58 -14.93 -6.32 75.82
N GLY A 59 -15.51 -5.12 75.86
CA GLY A 59 -14.77 -3.87 75.77
C GLY A 59 -13.93 -3.74 74.48
N PRO A 60 -12.80 -3.01 74.52
CA PRO A 60 -11.98 -2.71 73.34
C PRO A 60 -11.38 -3.93 72.63
N SER A 61 -11.34 -5.09 73.29
CA SER A 61 -10.81 -6.34 72.72
C SER A 61 -11.60 -6.82 71.48
N LEU A 62 -12.83 -6.32 71.29
CA LEU A 62 -13.69 -6.57 70.13
C LEU A 62 -13.14 -5.93 68.83
N LEU A 63 -12.28 -4.90 68.93
CA LEU A 63 -11.76 -4.17 67.76
C LEU A 63 -10.82 -5.01 66.88
N TYR A 64 -10.06 -5.93 67.47
CA TYR A 64 -9.13 -6.80 66.73
C TYR A 64 -9.84 -7.78 65.78
N PRO A 65 -10.82 -8.60 66.22
CA PRO A 65 -11.55 -9.48 65.32
C PRO A 65 -12.42 -8.71 64.30
N LEU A 66 -12.97 -7.55 64.69
CA LEU A 66 -13.75 -6.70 63.77
C LEU A 66 -12.87 -6.09 62.67
N SER A 67 -11.70 -5.56 63.02
CA SER A 67 -10.77 -4.99 62.03
C SER A 67 -10.23 -6.08 61.10
N GLY A 68 -9.94 -7.29 61.61
CA GLY A 68 -9.58 -8.44 60.80
C GLY A 68 -10.70 -8.85 59.81
N LEU A 69 -11.95 -8.87 60.25
CA LEU A 69 -13.10 -9.19 59.40
C LEU A 69 -13.32 -8.13 58.32
N VAL A 70 -13.14 -6.84 58.64
CA VAL A 70 -13.25 -5.74 57.68
C VAL A 70 -12.12 -5.79 56.64
N LEU A 71 -10.87 -6.01 57.05
CA LEU A 71 -9.73 -6.13 56.13
C LEU A 71 -9.87 -7.32 55.17
N LEU A 72 -10.33 -8.45 55.69
CA LEU A 72 -10.57 -9.65 54.89
C LEU A 72 -11.75 -9.45 53.91
N SER A 73 -12.80 -8.77 54.37
CA SER A 73 -13.95 -8.36 53.56
C SER A 73 -13.56 -7.45 52.38
N LEU A 74 -12.74 -6.43 52.63
CA LEU A 74 -12.24 -5.51 51.61
C LEU A 74 -11.32 -6.21 50.59
N SER A 75 -10.45 -7.09 51.08
CA SER A 75 -9.57 -7.89 50.21
C SER A 75 -10.36 -8.74 49.22
N VAL A 76 -11.39 -9.44 49.70
CA VAL A 76 -12.25 -10.27 48.84
C VAL A 76 -13.03 -9.41 47.82
N ALA A 77 -13.51 -8.22 48.22
CA ALA A 77 -14.18 -7.31 47.31
C ALA A 77 -13.25 -6.81 46.18
N LEU A 78 -11.98 -6.51 46.50
CA LEU A 78 -10.98 -6.12 45.51
C LEU A 78 -10.72 -7.23 44.49
N PHE A 79 -10.59 -8.49 44.94
CA PHE A 79 -10.42 -9.62 44.03
C PHE A 79 -11.60 -9.81 43.09
N TRP A 80 -12.85 -9.66 43.57
CA TRP A 80 -14.04 -9.69 42.73
C TRP A 80 -14.04 -8.58 41.68
N PHE A 81 -13.66 -7.36 42.09
CA PHE A 81 -13.58 -6.22 41.17
C PHE A 81 -12.55 -6.47 40.05
N LEU A 82 -11.34 -6.91 40.40
CA LEU A 82 -10.29 -7.22 39.44
C LEU A 82 -10.69 -8.34 38.48
N PHE A 83 -11.38 -9.38 38.98
CA PHE A 83 -11.87 -10.48 38.16
C PHE A 83 -12.92 -10.00 37.14
N VAL A 84 -13.93 -9.23 37.57
CA VAL A 84 -14.97 -8.68 36.67
C VAL A 84 -14.35 -7.75 35.64
N PHE A 85 -13.39 -6.91 36.04
CA PHE A 85 -12.67 -6.03 35.12
C PHE A 85 -11.89 -6.82 34.06
N ALA A 86 -11.16 -7.87 34.47
CA ALA A 86 -10.40 -8.72 33.56
C ALA A 86 -11.31 -9.47 32.57
N VAL A 87 -12.43 -10.02 33.04
CA VAL A 87 -13.43 -10.67 32.17
C VAL A 87 -14.02 -9.67 31.18
N GLY A 88 -14.39 -8.47 31.65
CA GLY A 88 -14.90 -7.39 30.79
C GLY A 88 -13.90 -6.96 29.71
N TRP A 89 -12.62 -6.80 30.08
CA TRP A 89 -11.54 -6.49 29.15
C TRP A 89 -11.39 -7.56 28.06
N VAL A 90 -11.36 -8.84 28.45
CA VAL A 90 -11.25 -9.98 27.50
C VAL A 90 -12.45 -10.06 26.57
N VAL A 91 -13.67 -9.87 27.09
CA VAL A 91 -14.89 -9.83 26.27
C VAL A 91 -14.83 -8.67 25.28
N ARG A 92 -14.39 -7.48 25.70
CA ARG A 92 -14.21 -6.32 24.83
C ARG A 92 -13.19 -6.61 23.72
N CYS A 93 -12.02 -7.14 24.05
CA CYS A 93 -11.02 -7.54 23.04
C CYS A 93 -11.60 -8.58 22.08
N TRP A 94 -12.32 -9.59 22.56
CA TRP A 94 -12.96 -10.58 21.70
C TRP A 94 -14.04 -9.98 20.81
N TRP A 95 -14.76 -8.96 21.28
CA TRP A 95 -15.78 -8.32 20.49
C TRP A 95 -15.16 -7.49 19.36
N GLN A 96 -14.08 -6.75 19.64
CA GLN A 96 -13.29 -6.03 18.65
C GLN A 96 -12.71 -6.99 17.58
N LEU A 97 -12.04 -8.05 18.01
CA LEU A 97 -11.50 -9.10 17.13
C LEU A 97 -12.58 -9.82 16.30
N ARG A 98 -13.78 -10.02 16.87
CA ARG A 98 -14.90 -10.64 16.15
C ARG A 98 -15.48 -9.69 15.10
N ASP A 99 -15.54 -8.41 15.40
CA ASP A 99 -16.07 -7.40 14.50
C ASP A 99 -15.14 -7.19 13.30
N GLU A 100 -13.83 -7.12 13.54
CA GLU A 100 -12.80 -7.12 12.49
C GLU A 100 -12.89 -8.36 11.59
N ARG A 101 -13.06 -9.56 12.18
CA ARG A 101 -13.23 -10.79 11.39
C ARG A 101 -14.52 -10.82 10.58
N ARG A 102 -15.60 -10.22 11.08
CA ARG A 102 -16.87 -10.13 10.34
C ARG A 102 -16.74 -9.19 9.15
N ARG A 103 -16.08 -8.05 9.33
CA ARG A 103 -15.77 -7.12 8.24
C ARG A 103 -14.90 -7.79 7.18
N PHE A 104 -13.82 -8.46 7.60
CA PHE A 104 -12.95 -9.20 6.69
C PHE A 104 -13.67 -10.32 5.93
N ALA A 105 -14.56 -11.07 6.59
CA ALA A 105 -15.33 -12.13 5.94
C ALA A 105 -16.38 -11.60 4.94
N LEU A 106 -16.92 -10.41 5.18
CA LEU A 106 -17.81 -9.73 4.24
C LEU A 106 -17.01 -9.21 3.04
N GLU A 107 -15.87 -8.58 3.28
CA GLU A 107 -14.93 -8.11 2.25
C GLU A 107 -14.44 -9.26 1.35
N LEU A 108 -14.13 -10.43 1.92
CA LEU A 108 -13.73 -11.62 1.16
C LEU A 108 -14.86 -12.14 0.26
N ARG A 109 -16.12 -12.09 0.74
CA ARG A 109 -17.28 -12.49 -0.08
C ARG A 109 -17.58 -11.49 -1.19
N GLU A 110 -17.45 -10.19 -0.90
CA GLU A 110 -17.62 -9.13 -1.90
C GLU A 110 -16.54 -9.22 -2.98
N THR A 111 -15.28 -9.41 -2.60
CA THR A 111 -14.17 -9.61 -3.55
C THR A 111 -14.33 -10.88 -4.39
N GLU A 112 -14.76 -12.00 -3.80
CA GLU A 112 -15.09 -13.22 -4.57
C GLU A 112 -16.26 -13.01 -5.54
N GLN A 113 -17.31 -12.29 -5.12
CA GLN A 113 -18.45 -11.96 -5.98
C GLN A 113 -18.02 -11.04 -7.12
N MET A 114 -17.21 -10.02 -6.83
CA MET A 114 -16.65 -9.11 -7.84
C MET A 114 -15.77 -9.89 -8.83
N ALA A 115 -14.86 -10.74 -8.36
CA ALA A 115 -14.04 -11.59 -9.22
C ALA A 115 -14.89 -12.52 -10.11
N ARG A 116 -15.96 -13.12 -9.58
CA ARG A 116 -16.89 -13.95 -10.36
C ARG A 116 -17.66 -13.16 -11.41
N THR A 117 -18.11 -11.96 -11.08
CA THR A 117 -18.81 -11.08 -12.06
C THR A 117 -17.86 -10.58 -13.15
N MET A 118 -16.60 -10.30 -12.82
CA MET A 118 -15.56 -9.92 -13.78
C MET A 118 -15.22 -11.08 -14.71
N ALA A 119 -14.99 -12.28 -14.17
CA ALA A 119 -14.75 -13.48 -14.97
C ALA A 119 -15.94 -13.84 -15.87
N ALA A 120 -17.18 -13.62 -15.41
CA ALA A 120 -18.37 -13.80 -16.23
C ALA A 120 -18.47 -12.77 -17.38
N ARG A 121 -18.05 -11.51 -17.15
CA ARG A 121 -17.99 -10.47 -18.18
C ARG A 121 -16.89 -10.69 -19.20
N GLU A 122 -15.72 -11.19 -18.80
CA GLU A 122 -14.66 -11.56 -19.74
C GLU A 122 -15.08 -12.72 -20.63
N ARG A 123 -15.69 -13.78 -20.07
CA ARG A 123 -16.28 -14.87 -20.86
C ARG A 123 -17.38 -14.40 -21.82
N ALA A 124 -18.15 -13.38 -21.44
CA ALA A 124 -19.17 -12.79 -22.32
C ALA A 124 -18.57 -11.96 -23.45
N LYS A 125 -17.37 -11.38 -23.27
CA LYS A 125 -16.63 -10.67 -24.33
C LYS A 125 -15.92 -11.62 -25.31
N GLU A 126 -15.56 -12.82 -24.86
CA GLU A 126 -14.93 -13.87 -25.68
C GLU A 126 -15.94 -14.73 -26.46
N ALA A 127 -17.24 -14.54 -26.26
CA ALA A 127 -18.26 -15.24 -27.02
C ALA A 127 -18.23 -14.78 -28.51
N PRO A 128 -18.05 -15.69 -29.48
CA PRO A 128 -17.93 -15.31 -30.88
C PRO A 128 -19.25 -14.70 -31.39
N VAL A 129 -19.16 -13.47 -31.89
CA VAL A 129 -20.25 -12.77 -32.57
C VAL A 129 -20.56 -13.50 -33.87
N HIS A 130 -21.70 -14.20 -33.94
CA HIS A 130 -22.21 -14.73 -35.20
C HIS A 130 -22.60 -13.56 -36.12
N VAL A 131 -21.73 -13.28 -37.09
CA VAL A 131 -22.00 -12.35 -38.19
C VAL A 131 -23.05 -12.98 -39.10
N ALA A 132 -24.26 -12.43 -39.09
CA ALA A 132 -25.30 -12.79 -40.06
C ALA A 132 -24.86 -12.35 -41.47
N GLN A 133 -24.70 -13.31 -42.38
CA GLN A 133 -24.41 -13.05 -43.79
C GLN A 133 -25.66 -12.55 -44.55
N PRO A 134 -25.51 -11.66 -45.55
CA PRO A 134 -26.61 -11.22 -46.39
C PRO A 134 -26.86 -12.21 -47.52
N THR A 135 -28.07 -12.77 -47.61
CA THR A 135 -28.48 -13.65 -48.71
C THR A 135 -28.84 -12.85 -49.97
N ARG A 136 -28.10 -13.09 -51.06
CA ARG A 136 -28.49 -12.74 -52.44
C ARG A 136 -29.43 -13.82 -53.01
N PRO A 137 -30.35 -13.49 -53.94
CA PRO A 137 -31.42 -14.39 -54.36
C PRO A 137 -31.06 -15.15 -55.63
N LEU A 138 -31.46 -16.43 -55.75
CA LEU A 138 -31.54 -17.11 -57.05
C LEU A 138 -32.69 -18.15 -57.10
N GLN A 139 -33.59 -17.84 -58.03
CA GLN A 139 -34.47 -18.64 -58.90
C GLN A 139 -34.53 -20.18 -58.78
N HIS A 140 -35.78 -20.65 -58.68
CA HIS A 140 -36.49 -21.74 -59.39
C HIS A 140 -35.80 -23.03 -59.85
N ALA A 141 -36.55 -24.13 -59.56
CA ALA A 141 -36.69 -25.41 -60.28
C ALA A 141 -35.51 -26.39 -60.11
N ALA A 142 -35.67 -27.71 -59.93
CA ALA A 142 -36.79 -28.64 -60.03
C ALA A 142 -36.34 -30.02 -59.50
N VAL A 143 -37.30 -30.85 -59.03
CA VAL A 143 -37.34 -32.35 -59.16
C VAL A 143 -36.25 -33.13 -58.38
N SER A 144 -36.43 -34.34 -57.84
CA SER A 144 -37.50 -35.25 -57.40
C SER A 144 -36.74 -36.51 -56.92
N ALA A 145 -37.25 -37.17 -55.86
CA ALA A 145 -36.94 -38.56 -55.45
C ALA A 145 -35.47 -38.86 -55.01
N SER A 146 -35.14 -39.73 -54.07
CA SER A 146 -35.80 -40.85 -53.38
C SER A 146 -34.96 -41.23 -52.13
N ARG A 147 -35.63 -41.66 -51.06
CA ARG A 147 -35.11 -42.39 -49.87
C ARG A 147 -35.08 -43.92 -50.15
N PRO A 148 -34.66 -44.81 -49.21
CA PRO A 148 -33.64 -44.74 -48.15
C PRO A 148 -32.78 -46.04 -47.98
N SER A 149 -31.93 -46.05 -46.94
CA SER A 149 -31.47 -47.23 -46.12
C SER A 149 -30.11 -47.87 -46.49
N PHE A 150 -29.28 -48.44 -45.61
CA PHE A 150 -29.29 -48.82 -44.18
C PHE A 150 -27.82 -49.00 -43.71
N GLY A 151 -27.50 -48.91 -42.41
CA GLY A 151 -26.33 -49.60 -41.84
C GLY A 151 -25.51 -48.81 -40.80
N ALA A 152 -25.72 -49.12 -39.52
CA ALA A 152 -24.90 -48.71 -38.39
C ALA A 152 -23.89 -49.82 -38.04
N ALA A 153 -22.68 -49.44 -37.58
CA ALA A 153 -22.00 -49.93 -36.36
C ALA A 153 -20.46 -50.00 -36.46
N THR A 154 -19.82 -49.56 -35.37
CA THR A 154 -18.55 -50.00 -34.75
C THR A 154 -17.20 -49.74 -35.44
N ALA A 155 -16.60 -48.59 -35.09
CA ALA A 155 -15.16 -48.22 -35.08
C ALA A 155 -14.52 -48.19 -33.67
N THR A 156 -13.96 -49.29 -33.16
CA THR A 156 -12.95 -49.29 -32.09
C THR A 156 -11.57 -49.26 -32.74
N VAL A 157 -10.63 -48.41 -32.30
CA VAL A 157 -9.13 -48.52 -32.39
C VAL A 157 -8.58 -47.23 -31.76
N VAL A 158 -8.09 -47.27 -30.51
CA VAL A 158 -6.69 -47.51 -30.06
C VAL A 158 -5.78 -46.28 -30.18
N GLN A 159 -5.17 -46.05 -29.02
CA GLN A 159 -4.27 -45.01 -28.54
C GLN A 159 -2.85 -45.29 -29.04
N GLU A 160 -2.11 -44.26 -29.44
CA GLU A 160 -0.66 -44.40 -29.60
C GLU A 160 0.09 -43.08 -29.34
N SER A 161 1.17 -43.20 -28.57
CA SER A 161 2.05 -42.14 -28.09
C SER A 161 3.50 -42.59 -28.25
N ALA A 162 4.30 -41.79 -28.98
CA ALA A 162 5.79 -41.70 -29.05
C ALA A 162 6.56 -42.99 -29.48
N PRO A 163 7.76 -42.93 -30.15
CA PRO A 163 8.95 -42.23 -29.62
C PRO A 163 10.10 -41.77 -30.59
N LEU A 164 11.08 -41.10 -29.96
CA LEU A 164 12.57 -41.14 -30.06
C LEU A 164 13.42 -40.46 -31.17
N LEU A 165 14.50 -39.84 -30.65
CA LEU A 165 15.73 -39.27 -31.24
C LEU A 165 16.67 -40.34 -31.87
N THR A 166 17.47 -39.98 -32.88
CA THR A 166 18.94 -39.69 -32.80
C THR A 166 19.64 -39.48 -34.17
N ASP A 167 20.70 -38.67 -34.11
CA ASP A 167 21.95 -38.64 -34.90
C ASP A 167 22.18 -37.70 -36.10
N ILE A 168 23.43 -37.22 -36.09
CA ILE A 168 24.06 -36.01 -36.64
C ILE A 168 24.87 -36.37 -37.88
N GLU A 169 24.98 -35.46 -38.86
CA GLU A 169 26.23 -35.35 -39.64
C GLU A 169 26.49 -33.89 -40.08
N THR A 170 27.67 -33.41 -39.69
CA THR A 170 28.23 -32.07 -39.87
C THR A 170 28.89 -31.90 -41.24
N LYS A 171 28.73 -30.73 -41.88
CA LYS A 171 29.68 -30.22 -42.88
C LYS A 171 29.87 -28.70 -42.79
N ASN A 172 31.08 -28.36 -42.36
CA ASN A 172 31.92 -27.16 -42.47
C ASN A 172 31.29 -25.75 -42.52
N SER A 173 31.53 -25.02 -41.42
CA SER A 173 31.23 -23.61 -41.15
C SER A 173 32.14 -22.59 -41.85
N ASP A 174 33.21 -23.03 -42.52
CA ASP A 174 34.24 -22.11 -43.02
C ASP A 174 33.94 -21.58 -44.44
N GLU A 175 33.13 -22.29 -45.24
CA GLU A 175 32.71 -21.80 -46.58
C GLU A 175 31.59 -20.73 -46.53
N LEU A 176 30.85 -20.65 -45.42
CA LEU A 176 29.79 -19.64 -45.25
C LEU A 176 30.34 -18.27 -44.81
N LEU A 177 31.55 -18.22 -44.26
CA LEU A 177 32.16 -16.99 -43.76
C LEU A 177 32.82 -16.18 -44.89
N ASP A 178 33.39 -16.85 -45.90
CA ASP A 178 34.03 -16.20 -47.05
C ASP A 178 33.02 -15.56 -48.04
N LEU A 179 31.79 -16.10 -48.10
CA LEU A 179 30.72 -15.53 -48.96
C LEU A 179 30.10 -14.26 -48.37
N ALA A 180 30.20 -14.06 -47.05
CA ALA A 180 29.64 -12.90 -46.36
C ALA A 180 30.55 -11.64 -46.44
N LEU A 181 31.81 -11.78 -46.87
CA LEU A 181 32.80 -10.70 -46.86
C LEU A 181 32.94 -9.93 -48.19
N GLN A 182 32.22 -10.31 -49.26
CA GLN A 182 32.40 -9.73 -50.60
C GLN A 182 31.36 -8.68 -51.05
N HIS A 183 30.31 -8.40 -50.26
CA HIS A 183 29.29 -7.40 -50.63
C HIS A 183 28.74 -6.59 -49.43
N PRO A 184 29.31 -5.42 -49.10
CA PRO A 184 28.70 -4.53 -48.12
C PRO A 184 27.53 -3.77 -48.78
N GLN A 185 26.30 -4.25 -48.57
CA GLN A 185 25.09 -3.45 -48.78
C GLN A 185 24.86 -2.57 -47.53
N PRO A 186 24.62 -1.25 -47.66
CA PRO A 186 24.42 -0.39 -46.51
C PRO A 186 23.09 -0.71 -45.82
N ILE A 187 23.17 -1.26 -44.61
CA ILE A 187 22.02 -1.40 -43.71
C ILE A 187 21.57 0.02 -43.34
N ALA A 188 20.37 0.39 -43.79
CA ALA A 188 19.74 1.65 -43.44
C ALA A 188 19.58 1.73 -41.92
N ARG A 189 20.34 2.63 -41.28
CA ARG A 189 20.17 2.94 -39.85
C ARG A 189 18.76 3.50 -39.63
N PRO A 190 18.00 3.05 -38.61
CA PRO A 190 16.80 3.77 -38.21
C PRO A 190 17.21 5.21 -37.88
N LYS A 191 16.44 6.19 -38.39
CA LYS A 191 16.68 7.61 -38.15
C LYS A 191 16.80 7.84 -36.65
N THR A 192 18.01 8.12 -36.19
CA THR A 192 18.30 8.66 -34.87
C THR A 192 17.42 9.89 -34.70
N THR A 193 16.39 9.77 -33.86
CA THR A 193 15.65 10.93 -33.37
C THR A 193 16.69 11.89 -32.81
N ALA A 194 16.76 13.09 -33.39
CA ALA A 194 17.71 14.11 -32.99
C ALA A 194 17.66 14.28 -31.47
N ILE A 195 18.78 13.95 -30.81
CA ILE A 195 19.02 14.34 -29.42
C ILE A 195 19.07 15.86 -29.47
N LEU A 196 18.04 16.51 -28.90
CA LEU A 196 18.05 17.95 -28.68
C LEU A 196 19.35 18.29 -27.93
N PRO A 197 20.03 19.40 -28.28
CA PRO A 197 21.24 19.81 -27.57
C PRO A 197 20.93 19.83 -26.07
N THR A 198 21.84 19.29 -25.27
CA THR A 198 21.82 19.36 -23.81
C THR A 198 21.85 20.83 -23.42
N GLU A 199 20.68 21.48 -23.38
CA GLU A 199 20.53 22.73 -22.67
C GLU A 199 21.02 22.45 -21.26
N HIS A 200 22.07 23.15 -20.83
CA HIS A 200 22.53 23.07 -19.46
C HIS A 200 21.33 23.45 -18.59
N ILE A 201 20.84 22.52 -17.77
CA ILE A 201 19.71 22.75 -16.87
C ILE A 201 20.18 22.74 -15.43
N ARG A 202 19.38 23.35 -14.55
CA ARG A 202 19.50 23.20 -13.10
C ARG A 202 18.14 22.92 -12.48
N TYR A 203 18.15 22.27 -11.32
CA TYR A 203 16.94 22.06 -10.53
C TYR A 203 16.86 23.10 -9.42
N VAL A 204 15.68 23.70 -9.25
CA VAL A 204 15.35 24.54 -8.09
C VAL A 204 14.25 23.84 -7.32
N VAL A 205 14.47 23.64 -6.02
CA VAL A 205 13.63 22.77 -5.20
C VAL A 205 12.93 23.56 -4.11
N GLY A 206 11.63 23.36 -3.97
CA GLY A 206 10.80 23.82 -2.87
C GLY A 206 10.29 22.65 -2.06
N MET A 207 10.22 22.82 -0.74
CA MET A 207 9.77 21.79 0.19
C MET A 207 8.60 22.31 1.01
N GLY A 208 7.67 21.43 1.35
CA GLY A 208 6.59 21.72 2.28
C GLY A 208 6.31 20.50 3.13
N LEU A 209 6.37 20.66 4.46
CA LEU A 209 6.01 19.61 5.41
C LEU A 209 5.25 20.26 6.57
N ASP A 210 4.01 19.85 6.79
CA ASP A 210 3.15 20.38 7.84
C ASP A 210 2.30 19.26 8.46
N PRO A 211 2.13 19.20 9.79
CA PRO A 211 1.29 18.18 10.42
C PRO A 211 -0.21 18.32 10.11
N GLY A 212 -0.66 19.44 9.54
CA GLY A 212 -2.07 19.72 9.30
C GLY A 212 -2.82 20.18 10.54
N LEU A 213 -4.02 20.74 10.34
CA LEU A 213 -4.82 21.32 11.42
C LEU A 213 -5.45 20.27 12.32
N LYS A 214 -5.91 19.15 11.75
CA LYS A 214 -6.56 18.07 12.52
C LYS A 214 -5.56 17.18 13.26
N ARG A 215 -4.34 17.01 12.73
CA ARG A 215 -3.29 16.17 13.32
C ARG A 215 -2.18 16.98 14.03
N LYS A 216 -2.37 18.28 14.26
CA LYS A 216 -1.39 19.18 14.93
C LYS A 216 -0.85 18.69 16.29
N ASN A 217 -1.58 17.84 16.99
CA ASN A 217 -1.20 17.28 18.30
C ASN A 217 -0.69 15.82 18.20
N ALA A 218 -0.54 15.30 16.99
CA ALA A 218 -0.02 13.97 16.71
C ALA A 218 1.33 14.10 15.96
N PRO A 219 2.17 13.05 15.98
CA PRO A 219 3.34 13.00 15.12
C PRO A 219 2.94 13.18 13.65
N ASN A 220 3.79 13.88 12.90
CA ASN A 220 3.68 13.90 11.45
C ASN A 220 4.22 12.56 10.91
N GLU A 221 3.34 11.79 10.27
CA GLU A 221 3.65 10.48 9.69
C GLU A 221 4.18 10.61 8.25
N ASP A 222 4.08 11.79 7.64
CA ASP A 222 4.75 12.14 6.39
C ASP A 222 6.24 12.39 6.61
N ASN A 223 7.04 11.91 5.67
CA ASN A 223 8.43 12.33 5.52
C ASN A 223 8.73 12.70 4.07
N ILE A 224 9.63 13.66 3.91
CA ILE A 224 10.11 14.12 2.60
C ILE A 224 11.64 14.12 2.56
N PHE A 225 12.21 13.88 1.39
CA PHE A 225 13.64 13.94 1.17
C PHE A 225 13.95 14.56 -0.18
N ALA A 226 14.91 15.48 -0.19
CA ALA A 226 15.40 16.12 -1.39
C ALA A 226 16.93 16.19 -1.35
N MET A 227 17.56 15.65 -2.39
CA MET A 227 18.99 15.78 -2.63
C MET A 227 19.19 16.21 -4.08
N GLN A 228 20.11 17.14 -4.30
CA GLN A 228 20.55 17.56 -5.62
C GLN A 228 22.07 17.56 -5.68
N GLY A 229 22.61 17.32 -6.87
CA GLY A 229 24.04 17.29 -7.10
C GLY A 229 24.37 17.34 -8.57
N VAL A 230 25.64 17.15 -8.86
CA VAL A 230 26.19 17.16 -10.21
C VAL A 230 27.10 15.95 -10.35
N ARG A 231 26.89 15.17 -11.40
CA ARG A 231 27.75 14.03 -11.75
C ARG A 231 28.67 14.43 -12.92
N PRO A 232 29.95 14.02 -12.90
CA PRO A 232 30.82 14.13 -14.08
C PRO A 232 30.31 13.20 -15.20
N GLY A 233 30.01 13.76 -16.37
CA GLY A 233 29.55 13.04 -17.55
C GLY A 233 30.43 13.36 -18.76
N GLY A 234 31.62 12.75 -18.83
CA GLY A 234 32.60 13.08 -19.86
C GLY A 234 33.08 14.53 -19.70
N ASP A 235 32.92 15.35 -20.75
CA ASP A 235 33.28 16.78 -20.76
C ASP A 235 32.21 17.68 -20.10
N ASP A 236 30.99 17.16 -19.83
CA ASP A 236 29.88 17.92 -19.28
C ASP A 236 29.51 17.53 -17.85
N SER A 237 28.97 18.49 -17.11
CA SER A 237 28.39 18.29 -15.78
C SER A 237 26.91 17.95 -15.90
N ILE A 238 26.51 16.75 -15.44
CA ILE A 238 25.12 16.29 -15.52
C ILE A 238 24.42 16.56 -14.17
N PRO A 239 23.37 17.40 -14.12
CA PRO A 239 22.62 17.64 -12.90
C PRO A 239 21.82 16.40 -12.51
N VAL A 240 21.92 16.00 -11.25
CA VAL A 240 21.21 14.85 -10.69
C VAL A 240 20.40 15.24 -9.45
N GLY A 241 19.32 14.54 -9.18
CA GLY A 241 18.53 14.75 -7.98
C GLY A 241 17.70 13.55 -7.58
N LEU A 242 17.51 13.37 -6.28
CA LEU A 242 16.62 12.37 -5.69
C LEU A 242 15.59 13.07 -4.81
N PHE A 243 14.32 12.87 -5.15
CA PHE A 243 13.19 13.45 -4.44
C PHE A 243 12.25 12.32 -4.02
N VAL A 244 11.86 12.30 -2.75
CA VAL A 244 11.00 11.26 -2.19
C VAL A 244 9.97 11.88 -1.26
N VAL A 245 8.71 11.49 -1.44
CA VAL A 245 7.63 11.75 -0.48
C VAL A 245 7.10 10.39 -0.03
N ALA A 246 6.97 10.21 1.28
CA ALA A 246 6.46 8.99 1.89
C ALA A 246 5.45 9.34 2.98
N ASP A 247 4.23 8.86 2.85
CA ASP A 247 3.16 9.02 3.85
C ASP A 247 2.98 7.71 4.63
N GLY A 248 3.26 7.80 5.93
CA GLY A 248 3.29 6.67 6.85
C GLY A 248 1.93 6.31 7.43
N MET A 249 1.68 5.01 7.54
CA MET A 249 0.46 4.43 8.11
C MET A 249 0.81 3.36 9.16
N GLY A 250 -0.10 3.10 10.09
CA GLY A 250 0.12 2.14 11.19
C GLY A 250 -0.12 2.70 12.58
N GLY A 251 -0.46 3.99 12.67
CA GLY A 251 -0.83 4.67 13.91
C GLY A 251 0.36 5.33 14.61
N HIS A 252 0.28 6.66 14.73
CA HIS A 252 1.23 7.50 15.45
C HIS A 252 2.69 7.17 15.09
N VAL A 253 3.45 6.70 16.07
CA VAL A 253 4.90 6.45 15.95
C VAL A 253 5.23 5.41 14.88
N GLN A 254 4.35 4.44 14.63
CA GLN A 254 4.58 3.39 13.64
C GLN A 254 4.59 3.95 12.20
N GLY A 255 3.66 4.85 11.87
CA GLY A 255 3.62 5.50 10.55
C GLY A 255 4.88 6.32 10.31
N GLN A 256 5.27 7.13 11.28
CA GLN A 256 6.48 7.95 11.21
C GLN A 256 7.76 7.09 11.06
N GLU A 257 7.86 5.97 11.76
CA GLU A 257 8.98 5.04 11.63
C GLU A 257 9.02 4.40 10.23
N ALA A 258 7.87 4.01 9.67
CA ALA A 258 7.79 3.41 8.34
C ALA A 258 8.22 4.36 7.23
N SER A 259 7.67 5.59 7.19
CA SER A 259 8.02 6.58 6.17
C SER A 259 9.49 7.01 6.27
N ARG A 260 10.01 7.17 7.50
CA ARG A 260 11.43 7.45 7.76
C ARG A 260 12.33 6.32 7.26
N LEU A 261 11.99 5.06 7.58
CA LEU A 261 12.77 3.89 7.17
C LEU A 261 12.77 3.71 5.65
N ALA A 262 11.64 3.97 4.98
CA ALA A 262 11.58 3.94 3.53
C ALA A 262 12.54 4.94 2.90
N ILE A 263 12.44 6.22 3.30
CA ILE A 263 13.30 7.28 2.77
C ILE A 263 14.77 7.00 3.03
N GLN A 264 15.13 6.61 4.25
CA GLN A 264 16.51 6.30 4.62
C GLN A 264 17.06 5.17 3.72
N THR A 265 16.29 4.10 3.55
CA THR A 265 16.74 2.96 2.74
C THR A 265 16.89 3.35 1.27
N ILE A 266 15.97 4.16 0.74
CA ILE A 266 16.03 4.63 -0.65
C ILE A 266 17.26 5.53 -0.85
N SER A 267 17.50 6.49 0.05
CA SER A 267 18.65 7.39 -0.05
C SER A 267 19.98 6.64 0.05
N ASP A 268 20.07 5.64 0.93
CA ASP A 268 21.30 4.85 1.14
C ASP A 268 21.67 4.02 -0.10
N VAL A 269 20.68 3.57 -0.88
CA VAL A 269 20.89 2.79 -2.10
C VAL A 269 21.20 3.69 -3.30
N VAL A 270 20.45 4.79 -3.47
CA VAL A 270 20.52 5.61 -4.68
C VAL A 270 21.69 6.60 -4.64
N THR A 271 21.98 7.20 -3.49
CA THR A 271 22.99 8.28 -3.37
C THR A 271 24.38 7.83 -3.81
N PRO A 272 24.89 6.65 -3.40
CA PRO A 272 26.19 6.18 -3.86
C PRO A 272 26.25 6.00 -5.39
N SER A 273 25.19 5.45 -6.01
CA SER A 273 25.12 5.23 -7.45
C SER A 273 24.98 6.51 -8.28
N LEU A 274 24.43 7.59 -7.68
CA LEU A 274 24.39 8.91 -8.30
C LEU A 274 25.75 9.61 -8.29
N LEU A 275 26.50 9.47 -7.19
CA LEU A 275 27.77 10.17 -6.98
C LEU A 275 28.97 9.44 -7.59
N HIS A 276 28.90 8.12 -7.72
CA HIS A 276 29.93 7.35 -8.41
C HIS A 276 29.61 7.27 -9.90
N ASN A 277 30.65 7.15 -10.72
CA ASN A 277 30.50 6.63 -12.08
C ASN A 277 30.12 5.14 -11.98
N ALA A 278 28.85 4.86 -11.64
CA ALA A 278 28.26 3.56 -11.88
C ALA A 278 28.60 3.20 -13.33
N GLY A 279 29.18 2.01 -13.51
CA GLY A 279 29.63 1.54 -14.82
C GLY A 279 28.52 1.70 -15.85
N GLU A 280 28.89 1.93 -17.11
CA GLU A 280 28.00 2.26 -18.23
C GLU A 280 26.80 1.30 -18.45
N ASN A 281 26.74 0.20 -17.69
CA ASN A 281 25.73 -0.85 -17.78
C ASN A 281 24.61 -0.78 -16.72
N GLU A 282 24.67 0.09 -15.70
CA GLU A 282 23.57 0.20 -14.72
C GLU A 282 22.51 1.22 -15.15
N SER A 283 21.29 0.74 -15.36
CA SER A 283 20.12 1.59 -15.63
C SER A 283 19.66 2.27 -14.34
N PHE A 284 19.63 3.61 -14.31
CA PHE A 284 19.06 4.39 -13.21
C PHE A 284 17.63 3.96 -12.84
N GLY A 285 16.88 3.45 -13.81
CA GLY A 285 15.54 2.89 -13.57
C GLY A 285 15.56 1.63 -12.72
N ASP A 286 16.60 0.80 -12.83
CA ASP A 286 16.72 -0.43 -12.03
C ASP A 286 17.27 -0.12 -10.63
N ILE A 287 18.16 0.87 -10.52
CA ILE A 287 18.66 1.38 -9.23
C ILE A 287 17.50 1.86 -8.35
N ILE A 288 16.61 2.72 -8.87
CA ILE A 288 15.49 3.25 -8.07
C ILE A 288 14.46 2.18 -7.72
N LYS A 289 14.22 1.19 -8.62
CA LYS A 289 13.36 0.04 -8.34
C LYS A 289 13.94 -0.84 -7.23
N ASP A 290 15.24 -1.15 -7.29
CA ASP A 290 15.93 -1.92 -6.25
C ASP A 290 15.88 -1.18 -4.90
N ALA A 291 16.09 0.14 -4.91
CA ALA A 291 15.99 0.97 -3.72
C ALA A 291 14.61 0.89 -3.05
N VAL A 292 13.52 1.02 -3.82
CA VAL A 292 12.14 0.89 -3.31
C VAL A 292 11.84 -0.54 -2.86
N HIS A 293 12.35 -1.56 -3.58
CA HIS A 293 12.21 -2.96 -3.16
C HIS A 293 12.91 -3.24 -1.82
N ARG A 294 14.12 -2.70 -1.62
CA ARG A 294 14.86 -2.81 -0.36
C ARG A 294 14.15 -2.07 0.78
N ALA A 295 13.58 -0.90 0.51
CA ALA A 295 12.76 -0.17 1.47
C ALA A 295 11.54 -1.01 1.92
N ASN A 296 10.82 -1.63 0.98
CA ASN A 296 9.75 -2.56 1.30
C ASN A 296 10.21 -3.68 2.23
N LEU A 297 11.33 -4.33 1.87
CA LEU A 297 11.87 -5.45 2.63
C LEU A 297 12.35 -5.03 4.02
N ALA A 298 12.91 -3.83 4.17
CA ALA A 298 13.32 -3.27 5.45
C ALA A 298 12.12 -3.09 6.39
N ILE A 299 11.04 -2.48 5.91
CA ILE A 299 9.80 -2.29 6.67
C ILE A 299 9.16 -3.63 7.00
N TYR A 300 9.03 -4.53 6.02
CA TYR A 300 8.47 -5.86 6.21
C TYR A 300 9.23 -6.68 7.27
N ARG A 301 10.57 -6.66 7.24
CA ARG A 301 11.41 -7.33 8.25
C ARG A 301 11.19 -6.73 9.63
N ARG A 302 11.07 -5.40 9.73
CA ARG A 302 10.81 -4.74 11.00
C ARG A 302 9.45 -5.11 11.57
N ASN A 303 8.39 -5.14 10.75
CA ASN A 303 7.07 -5.62 11.14
C ASN A 303 7.11 -7.03 11.72
N ARG A 304 7.92 -7.94 11.14
CA ARG A 304 8.09 -9.30 11.66
C ARG A 304 8.87 -9.37 12.97
N GLN A 305 9.85 -8.50 13.16
CA GLN A 305 10.66 -8.47 14.39
C GLN A 305 9.91 -7.89 15.58
N GLN A 306 9.10 -6.85 15.36
CA GLN A 306 8.41 -6.13 16.44
C GLN A 306 6.93 -6.53 16.60
N ALA A 307 6.43 -7.42 15.74
CA ALA A 307 5.00 -7.75 15.63
C ALA A 307 4.10 -6.52 15.36
N ASP A 308 4.67 -5.52 14.69
CA ASP A 308 3.99 -4.31 14.23
C ASP A 308 3.35 -4.53 12.85
N MET A 309 2.51 -3.57 12.44
CA MET A 309 1.85 -3.53 11.14
C MET A 309 2.02 -2.13 10.52
N MET A 310 3.24 -1.60 10.57
CA MET A 310 3.55 -0.30 9.97
C MET A 310 3.69 -0.41 8.45
N GLY A 311 3.28 0.64 7.75
CA GLY A 311 3.42 0.72 6.31
C GLY A 311 3.61 2.15 5.88
N THR A 312 3.94 2.36 4.61
CA THR A 312 4.04 3.72 4.05
C THR A 312 3.73 3.67 2.57
N THR A 313 3.12 4.74 2.06
CA THR A 313 3.16 5.03 0.63
C THR A 313 4.55 5.57 0.28
N VAL A 314 4.91 5.53 -0.99
CA VAL A 314 6.09 6.22 -1.50
C VAL A 314 5.85 6.67 -2.93
N THR A 315 6.24 7.91 -3.22
CA THR A 315 6.50 8.37 -4.58
C THR A 315 7.90 8.96 -4.66
N THR A 316 8.69 8.49 -5.63
CA THR A 316 10.08 8.91 -5.83
C THR A 316 10.25 9.54 -7.20
N ALA A 317 11.12 10.54 -7.33
CA ALA A 317 11.60 11.05 -8.61
C ALA A 317 13.14 11.12 -8.58
N LEU A 318 13.78 10.30 -9.41
CA LEU A 318 15.21 10.32 -9.67
C LEU A 318 15.46 11.05 -10.99
N LEU A 319 16.09 12.22 -10.93
CA LEU A 319 16.40 13.05 -12.08
C LEU A 319 17.87 12.88 -12.45
N VAL A 320 18.13 12.66 -13.74
CA VAL A 320 19.47 12.60 -14.34
C VAL A 320 19.43 13.36 -15.65
N GLY A 321 19.98 14.58 -15.67
CA GLY A 321 19.78 15.52 -16.76
C GLY A 321 18.30 15.72 -17.08
N THR A 322 17.94 15.69 -18.36
CA THR A 322 16.55 15.86 -18.78
C THR A 322 15.67 14.62 -18.59
N MET A 323 16.12 13.59 -17.88
CA MET A 323 15.35 12.36 -17.67
C MET A 323 14.92 12.20 -16.21
N CYS A 324 13.61 11.99 -16.01
CA CYS A 324 13.01 11.68 -14.71
C CYS A 324 12.57 10.20 -14.67
N TYR A 325 12.98 9.49 -13.62
CA TYR A 325 12.57 8.13 -13.32
C TYR A 325 11.73 8.14 -12.05
N ILE A 326 10.48 7.69 -12.16
CA ILE A 326 9.51 7.73 -11.07
C ILE A 326 9.13 6.32 -10.68
N VAL A 327 9.10 6.04 -9.38
CA VAL A 327 8.54 4.82 -8.79
C VAL A 327 7.45 5.22 -7.81
N ASN A 328 6.30 4.58 -7.89
CA ASN A 328 5.16 4.86 -7.03
C ASN A 328 4.59 3.58 -6.40
N VAL A 329 4.31 3.64 -5.10
CA VAL A 329 3.54 2.65 -4.35
C VAL A 329 2.62 3.37 -3.37
N GLY A 330 1.31 3.38 -3.67
CA GLY A 330 0.29 4.00 -2.82
C GLY A 330 -0.47 5.06 -3.60
N ASP A 331 -1.04 6.01 -2.88
CA ASP A 331 -1.84 7.13 -3.39
C ASP A 331 -1.19 8.51 -3.16
N SER A 332 0.08 8.54 -2.72
CA SER A 332 0.93 9.69 -2.99
C SER A 332 1.07 9.89 -4.51
N ARG A 333 1.18 11.16 -4.95
CA ARG A 333 1.12 11.52 -6.36
C ARG A 333 2.35 12.26 -6.85
N THR A 334 2.70 12.03 -8.11
CA THR A 334 3.63 12.88 -8.87
C THR A 334 2.91 13.50 -10.05
N TYR A 335 2.97 14.82 -10.13
CA TYR A 335 2.47 15.61 -11.25
C TYR A 335 3.62 16.23 -12.05
N LEU A 336 3.37 16.44 -13.34
CA LEU A 336 4.19 17.25 -14.22
C LEU A 336 3.32 18.39 -14.75
N TYR A 337 3.72 19.63 -14.48
CA TYR A 337 3.16 20.81 -15.11
C TYR A 337 4.11 21.29 -16.20
N ARG A 338 3.55 21.52 -17.40
CA ARG A 338 4.27 22.11 -18.53
C ARG A 338 3.45 23.25 -19.11
N ALA A 339 4.05 24.43 -19.22
CA ALA A 339 3.42 25.59 -19.84
C ALA A 339 2.84 25.24 -21.22
N GLY A 340 1.58 25.59 -21.44
CA GLY A 340 0.84 25.28 -22.67
C GLY A 340 0.26 23.86 -22.78
N LYS A 341 0.68 22.91 -21.94
CA LYS A 341 0.04 21.57 -21.82
C LYS A 341 -0.80 21.41 -20.55
N GLY A 342 -0.52 22.22 -19.53
CA GLY A 342 -1.22 22.18 -18.24
C GLY A 342 -0.65 21.14 -17.28
N LEU A 343 -1.43 20.83 -16.24
CA LEU A 343 -1.09 19.84 -15.22
C LEU A 343 -1.39 18.42 -15.71
N LYS A 344 -0.47 17.49 -15.45
CA LYS A 344 -0.69 16.07 -15.71
C LYS A 344 -0.25 15.24 -14.52
N GLN A 345 -1.15 14.42 -13.99
CA GLN A 345 -0.80 13.36 -13.05
C GLN A 345 -0.02 12.26 -13.79
N ILE A 346 1.18 11.94 -13.31
CA ILE A 346 2.05 10.90 -13.89
C ILE A 346 1.77 9.54 -13.25
N THR A 347 1.66 9.52 -11.92
CA THR A 347 1.42 8.29 -11.14
C THR A 347 -0.04 7.89 -11.16
N ARG A 348 -0.33 6.64 -10.79
CA ARG A 348 -1.68 6.14 -10.57
C ARG A 348 -1.84 5.78 -9.11
N ASP A 349 -2.96 6.16 -8.53
CA ASP A 349 -3.23 5.91 -7.11
C ASP A 349 -3.58 4.44 -6.90
N HIS A 350 -2.92 3.81 -5.95
CA HIS A 350 -3.26 2.46 -5.52
C HIS A 350 -4.37 2.46 -4.46
N SER A 351 -5.47 3.17 -4.74
CA SER A 351 -6.63 3.29 -3.86
C SER A 351 -7.90 2.68 -4.47
N ILE A 352 -8.81 2.24 -3.61
CA ILE A 352 -10.08 1.65 -4.04
C ILE A 352 -10.89 2.67 -4.85
N VAL A 353 -10.92 3.93 -4.41
CA VAL A 353 -11.69 4.99 -5.07
C VAL A 353 -11.14 5.35 -6.44
N ALA A 354 -9.82 5.40 -6.60
CA ALA A 354 -9.20 5.63 -7.90
C ALA A 354 -9.57 4.51 -8.88
N ARG A 355 -9.51 3.25 -8.44
CA ARG A 355 -9.91 2.11 -9.26
C ARG A 355 -11.40 2.12 -9.61
N LEU A 356 -12.27 2.59 -8.72
CA LEU A 356 -13.69 2.76 -9.02
C LEU A 356 -13.93 3.85 -10.07
N ALA A 357 -13.21 4.98 -9.98
CA ALA A 357 -13.28 6.07 -10.94
C ALA A 357 -12.74 5.64 -12.32
N GLU A 358 -11.59 4.97 -12.37
CA GLU A 358 -11.00 4.44 -13.61
C GLU A 358 -11.92 3.47 -14.35
N ASN A 359 -12.71 2.68 -13.61
CA ASN A 359 -13.68 1.74 -14.18
C ASN A 359 -15.05 2.38 -14.48
N GLY A 360 -15.21 3.68 -14.28
CA GLY A 360 -16.45 4.42 -14.51
C GLY A 360 -17.59 4.05 -13.54
N VAL A 361 -17.28 3.45 -12.39
CA VAL A 361 -18.27 3.12 -11.35
C VAL A 361 -18.70 4.37 -10.59
N ILE A 362 -17.77 5.30 -10.39
CA ILE A 362 -18.02 6.64 -9.85
C ILE A 362 -17.48 7.70 -10.82
N ALA A 363 -17.99 8.92 -10.72
CA ALA A 363 -17.42 10.05 -11.44
C ALA A 363 -15.99 10.36 -10.93
N PRO A 364 -15.06 10.84 -11.78
CA PRO A 364 -13.70 11.20 -11.36
C PRO A 364 -13.67 12.16 -10.17
N GLU A 365 -14.58 13.12 -10.10
CA GLU A 365 -14.65 14.14 -9.04
C GLU A 365 -15.17 13.56 -7.72
N ALA A 366 -15.81 12.39 -7.76
CA ALA A 366 -16.32 11.75 -6.55
C ALA A 366 -15.20 11.21 -5.65
N ILE A 367 -13.96 11.08 -6.15
CA ILE A 367 -12.82 10.59 -5.37
C ILE A 367 -12.58 11.42 -4.11
N TYR A 368 -12.78 12.74 -4.17
CA TYR A 368 -12.52 13.68 -3.07
C TYR A 368 -13.56 13.58 -1.94
N THR A 369 -14.77 13.09 -2.23
CA THR A 369 -15.88 13.05 -1.26
C THR A 369 -16.28 11.63 -0.85
N HIS A 370 -15.72 10.61 -1.50
CA HIS A 370 -16.11 9.23 -1.26
C HIS A 370 -15.72 8.76 0.16
N PRO A 371 -16.60 8.03 0.88
CA PRO A 371 -16.35 7.60 2.26
C PRO A 371 -15.18 6.63 2.41
N LYS A 372 -14.79 5.93 1.34
CA LYS A 372 -13.65 5.00 1.30
C LYS A 372 -12.38 5.59 0.65
N ARG A 373 -12.25 6.92 0.56
CA ARG A 373 -11.13 7.54 -0.16
C ARG A 373 -9.75 7.21 0.41
N ASN A 374 -9.62 7.12 1.73
CA ASN A 374 -8.38 6.73 2.43
C ASN A 374 -8.12 5.20 2.44
N GLN A 375 -8.78 4.41 1.57
CA GLN A 375 -8.55 2.96 1.50
C GLN A 375 -7.60 2.63 0.34
N ILE A 376 -6.36 2.35 0.69
CA ILE A 376 -5.33 1.89 -0.26
C ILE A 376 -5.21 0.36 -0.26
N TYR A 377 -4.84 -0.19 -1.41
CA TYR A 377 -4.62 -1.63 -1.59
C TYR A 377 -3.15 -1.99 -1.86
N ARG A 378 -2.25 -1.00 -1.96
CA ARG A 378 -0.80 -1.20 -2.00
C ARG A 378 -0.09 -0.17 -1.13
N CYS A 379 0.82 -0.64 -0.28
CA CYS A 379 1.78 0.15 0.47
C CYS A 379 3.07 -0.67 0.65
N LEU A 380 4.15 -0.02 1.09
CA LEU A 380 5.36 -0.72 1.49
C LEU A 380 5.18 -1.32 2.89
N GLY A 381 5.73 -2.52 3.10
CA GLY A 381 5.80 -3.18 4.41
C GLY A 381 4.75 -4.27 4.67
N ASP A 382 3.72 -4.37 3.84
CA ASP A 382 2.65 -5.37 3.99
C ASP A 382 3.13 -6.79 3.62
N THR A 383 3.70 -6.94 2.42
CA THR A 383 4.25 -8.19 1.91
C THR A 383 5.75 -8.10 1.64
N ALA A 384 6.45 -9.24 1.62
CA ALA A 384 7.90 -9.28 1.33
C ALA A 384 8.26 -8.74 -0.05
N THR A 385 7.34 -8.83 -1.01
CA THR A 385 7.43 -8.27 -2.36
C THR A 385 6.39 -7.18 -2.54
N ALA A 386 6.79 -6.00 -2.99
CA ALA A 386 5.87 -4.92 -3.35
C ALA A 386 5.70 -4.86 -4.88
N GLU A 387 4.46 -4.75 -5.33
CA GLU A 387 4.14 -4.34 -6.70
C GLU A 387 4.26 -2.81 -6.79
N MET A 388 5.11 -2.33 -7.70
CA MET A 388 5.39 -0.91 -7.88
C MET A 388 5.21 -0.49 -9.32
N ASP A 389 4.68 0.73 -9.50
CA ASP A 389 4.55 1.34 -10.81
C ASP A 389 5.82 2.12 -11.12
N PHE A 390 6.28 2.06 -12.38
CA PHE A 390 7.47 2.75 -12.85
C PHE A 390 7.18 3.59 -14.09
N PHE A 391 7.64 4.83 -14.08
CA PHE A 391 7.46 5.78 -15.17
C PHE A 391 8.79 6.42 -15.55
N ARG A 392 8.99 6.66 -16.85
CA ARG A 392 10.13 7.39 -17.39
C ARG A 392 9.62 8.58 -18.17
N VAL A 393 10.01 9.78 -17.76
CA VAL A 393 9.46 11.03 -18.31
C VAL A 393 10.59 11.95 -18.75
N PRO A 394 10.62 12.38 -20.02
CA PRO A 394 11.54 13.41 -20.48
C PRO A 394 11.08 14.80 -20.03
N LEU A 395 11.98 15.51 -19.36
CA LEU A 395 11.82 16.87 -18.86
C LEU A 395 12.30 17.90 -19.88
N GLN A 396 11.70 19.08 -19.81
CA GLN A 396 12.04 20.26 -20.60
C GLN A 396 12.31 21.44 -19.65
N VAL A 397 13.08 22.41 -20.12
CA VAL A 397 13.21 23.69 -19.42
C VAL A 397 11.82 24.32 -19.24
N GLY A 398 11.55 24.80 -18.03
CA GLY A 398 10.26 25.34 -17.61
C GLY A 398 9.29 24.30 -17.03
N ASP A 399 9.62 23.01 -17.04
CA ASP A 399 8.81 21.98 -16.39
C ASP A 399 8.84 22.13 -14.86
N ILE A 400 7.70 21.85 -14.24
CA ILE A 400 7.58 21.77 -12.78
C ILE A 400 7.07 20.38 -12.40
N LEU A 401 7.87 19.65 -11.65
CA LEU A 401 7.46 18.41 -11.00
C LEU A 401 6.93 18.71 -9.60
N LEU A 402 5.80 18.12 -9.24
CA LEU A 402 5.23 18.17 -7.89
C LEU A 402 5.06 16.74 -7.39
N LEU A 403 5.73 16.39 -6.30
CA LEU A 403 5.47 15.16 -5.54
C LEU A 403 4.70 15.56 -4.29
N CYS A 404 3.66 14.81 -3.92
CA CYS A 404 2.88 15.12 -2.73
C CYS A 404 2.16 13.90 -2.13
N SER A 405 1.93 13.95 -0.82
CA SER A 405 1.01 13.05 -0.10
C SER A 405 -0.46 13.42 -0.35
N ASP A 406 -1.37 12.58 0.14
CA ASP A 406 -2.82 12.76 0.04
C ASP A 406 -3.34 13.99 0.78
N GLY A 407 -2.71 14.38 1.88
CA GLY A 407 -3.08 15.58 2.62
C GLY A 407 -2.94 16.87 1.81
N LEU A 408 -2.15 16.89 0.72
CA LEU A 408 -2.20 17.98 -0.25
C LEU A 408 -3.37 17.81 -1.22
N TRP A 409 -3.39 16.73 -2.01
CA TRP A 409 -4.29 16.63 -3.17
C TRP A 409 -5.75 16.38 -2.77
N GLU A 410 -6.03 15.86 -1.57
CA GLU A 410 -7.39 15.81 -1.03
C GLU A 410 -7.93 17.22 -0.71
N MET A 411 -7.07 18.14 -0.28
CA MET A 411 -7.47 19.49 0.14
C MET A 411 -7.38 20.51 -1.00
N VAL A 412 -6.46 20.31 -1.94
CA VAL A 412 -6.20 21.22 -3.07
C VAL A 412 -6.36 20.42 -4.36
N HIS A 413 -7.49 20.60 -5.02
CA HIS A 413 -7.80 19.87 -6.25
C HIS A 413 -6.91 20.33 -7.42
N ASP A 414 -6.85 19.49 -8.45
CA ASP A 414 -5.98 19.64 -9.63
C ASP A 414 -6.06 21.04 -10.28
N ASP A 415 -7.26 21.61 -10.43
CA ASP A 415 -7.44 22.96 -11.00
C ASP A 415 -6.78 24.07 -10.15
N GLU A 416 -6.75 23.91 -8.82
CA GLU A 416 -6.08 24.84 -7.93
C GLU A 416 -4.57 24.61 -7.91
N ILE A 417 -4.12 23.36 -7.93
CA ILE A 417 -2.71 23.01 -8.08
C ILE A 417 -2.18 23.65 -9.37
N GLU A 418 -2.84 23.44 -10.50
CA GLU A 418 -2.42 24.00 -11.79
C GLU A 418 -2.32 25.53 -11.75
N ARG A 419 -3.33 26.21 -11.19
CA ARG A 419 -3.30 27.68 -11.03
C ARG A 419 -2.12 28.15 -10.19
N VAL A 420 -1.78 27.45 -9.11
CA VAL A 420 -0.64 27.81 -8.26
C VAL A 420 0.69 27.60 -8.99
N LEU A 421 0.85 26.47 -9.69
CA LEU A 421 2.06 26.18 -10.47
C LEU A 421 2.25 27.16 -11.63
N ALA A 422 1.16 27.55 -12.29
CA ALA A 422 1.19 28.49 -13.42
C ALA A 422 1.53 29.94 -13.02
N ALA A 423 1.24 30.34 -11.78
CA ALA A 423 1.35 31.74 -11.35
C ALA A 423 2.78 32.22 -11.10
N THR A 424 3.69 31.34 -10.65
CA THR A 424 5.07 31.69 -10.28
C THR A 424 6.06 30.63 -10.76
N PRO A 425 6.20 30.43 -12.09
CA PRO A 425 6.88 29.27 -12.68
C PRO A 425 8.42 29.41 -12.66
N THR A 426 9.00 29.57 -11.48
CA THR A 426 10.46 29.60 -11.21
C THR A 426 10.73 29.56 -9.70
N GLU A 427 9.78 29.99 -8.88
CA GLU A 427 9.94 30.14 -7.43
C GLU A 427 9.46 28.89 -6.67
N ALA A 428 10.21 27.79 -6.76
CA ALA A 428 9.80 26.50 -6.19
C ALA A 428 9.43 26.60 -4.69
N ALA A 429 10.17 27.39 -3.91
CA ALA A 429 9.89 27.62 -2.48
C ALA A 429 8.61 28.43 -2.24
N HIS A 430 8.29 29.39 -3.12
CA HIS A 430 7.04 30.15 -3.02
C HIS A 430 5.84 29.30 -3.40
N ILE A 431 5.98 28.48 -4.46
CA ILE A 431 4.98 27.49 -4.85
C ILE A 431 4.70 26.53 -3.69
N SER A 432 5.73 25.92 -3.10
CA SER A 432 5.56 24.95 -2.02
C SER A 432 4.84 25.57 -0.82
N ALA A 433 5.23 26.79 -0.41
CA ALA A 433 4.57 27.52 0.66
C ALA A 433 3.09 27.83 0.35
N ARG A 434 2.78 28.24 -0.88
CA ARG A 434 1.39 28.52 -1.30
C ARG A 434 0.52 27.28 -1.31
N LEU A 435 1.05 26.14 -1.76
CA LEU A 435 0.33 24.86 -1.76
C LEU A 435 0.02 24.39 -0.33
N VAL A 436 1.00 24.47 0.59
CA VAL A 436 0.77 24.17 2.02
C VAL A 436 -0.30 25.09 2.60
N GLN A 437 -0.21 26.40 2.36
CA GLN A 437 -1.22 27.33 2.86
C GLN A 437 -2.62 27.08 2.29
N ALA A 438 -2.73 26.72 1.00
CA ALA A 438 -4.00 26.36 0.38
C ALA A 438 -4.60 25.11 1.05
N ALA A 439 -3.80 24.07 1.28
CA ALA A 439 -4.25 22.84 1.94
C ALA A 439 -4.73 23.10 3.38
N LEU A 440 -4.00 23.92 4.14
CA LEU A 440 -4.39 24.33 5.48
C LEU A 440 -5.70 25.13 5.47
N LYS A 441 -5.85 26.06 4.53
CA LYS A 441 -7.08 26.87 4.38
C LYS A 441 -8.29 26.02 4.01
N ASN A 442 -8.10 24.98 3.20
CA ASN A 442 -9.16 24.07 2.78
C ASN A 442 -9.49 22.98 3.84
N GLY A 443 -8.81 23.01 4.99
CA GLY A 443 -9.19 22.25 6.18
C GLY A 443 -8.04 21.55 6.89
N GLY A 444 -6.91 21.32 6.20
CA GLY A 444 -5.73 20.66 6.76
C GLY A 444 -6.08 19.35 7.45
N ALA A 445 -6.79 18.46 6.74
CA ALA A 445 -7.40 17.27 7.33
C ALA A 445 -6.38 16.20 7.71
N ASP A 446 -5.24 16.14 7.03
CA ASP A 446 -4.16 15.18 7.25
C ASP A 446 -2.78 15.88 7.26
N ASN A 447 -1.73 15.09 7.45
CA ASN A 447 -0.35 15.49 7.25
C ASN A 447 -0.12 15.92 5.79
N ILE A 448 0.66 16.97 5.58
CA ILE A 448 0.92 17.55 4.26
C ILE A 448 2.42 17.46 4.00
N GLY A 449 2.81 16.62 3.04
CA GLY A 449 4.17 16.47 2.56
C GLY A 449 4.24 16.72 1.06
N LEU A 450 5.10 17.65 0.61
CA LEU A 450 5.28 17.95 -0.80
C LEU A 450 6.68 18.41 -1.16
N LEU A 451 7.07 18.14 -2.41
CA LEU A 451 8.29 18.60 -3.05
C LEU A 451 7.95 19.19 -4.41
N VAL A 452 8.46 20.39 -4.69
CA VAL A 452 8.35 21.08 -5.97
C VAL A 452 9.73 21.14 -6.59
N VAL A 453 9.88 20.70 -7.84
CA VAL A 453 11.15 20.74 -8.57
C VAL A 453 10.94 21.47 -9.89
N CYS A 454 11.50 22.66 -10.00
CA CYS A 454 11.49 23.46 -11.22
C CYS A 454 12.74 23.15 -12.05
N VAL A 455 12.55 22.84 -13.34
CA VAL A 455 13.64 22.65 -14.31
C VAL A 455 13.92 23.98 -14.99
N LEU A 456 15.06 24.58 -14.70
CA LEU A 456 15.43 25.90 -15.22
C LEU A 456 16.66 25.78 -16.13
N PRO A 457 16.90 26.74 -17.04
CA PRO A 457 18.20 26.82 -17.70
C PRO A 457 19.29 27.06 -16.65
N ALA A 458 20.47 26.49 -16.88
CA ALA A 458 21.66 26.87 -16.14
C ALA A 458 21.98 28.34 -16.43
N GLU A 459 22.35 29.10 -15.41
CA GLU A 459 22.82 30.46 -15.61
C GLU A 459 24.17 30.40 -16.33
N GLU A 460 24.32 31.13 -17.44
CA GLU A 460 25.64 31.40 -18.03
C GLU A 460 26.47 32.14 -16.97
N GLN A 461 27.60 31.55 -16.58
CA GLN A 461 28.55 32.14 -15.62
C GLN A 461 29.39 33.24 -16.25
#